data_AF-A0A378AQP0-F1
#
_entry.id   AF-A0A378AQP0-F1
#
_cell.length_a   1.000
_cell.length_b   1.000
_cell.length_c   1.000
_cell.angle_alpha   90.00
_cell.angle_beta   90.00
_cell.angle_gamma   90.00
#
_symmetry.space_group_name_H-M   'P 1'
#
loop_
_entity.id
_entity.type
_entity.pdbx_description
1 polymer ?
#
loop_
_entity_poly.entity_id
_entity_poly.type
_entity_poly.pdbx_seq_one_letter_code
_entity_poly.pdbx_strand_id
1 'polypeptide(L)'
;MSAIFAAVRRCRPQFLAGWLLSCGLFLLLVAPQAQAATRQVGIDIPVQWYADDSGQMTLDRFAALPADQLATTRQIPSFGYSRKTWWLRSELPGTWFAGEPRWLQLGPLLSTI
;
A
#
# COMPACT_ATOMS: atom_id res chain seq x y z
N MET A 1 53.28 -16.24 -35.30
CA MET A 1 51.85 -16.60 -35.09
C MET A 1 51.68 -16.99 -33.62
N SER A 2 51.90 -16.06 -32.68
CA SER A 2 50.94 -15.13 -32.03
C SER A 2 50.33 -15.65 -30.72
N ALA A 3 51.10 -15.57 -29.62
CA ALA A 3 50.58 -15.67 -28.25
C ALA A 3 49.75 -14.43 -27.83
N ILE A 4 50.00 -13.29 -28.47
CA ILE A 4 49.31 -12.01 -28.20
C ILE A 4 47.84 -12.06 -28.64
N PHE A 5 47.53 -12.72 -29.77
CA PHE A 5 46.14 -12.88 -30.24
C PHE A 5 45.32 -13.78 -29.31
N ALA A 6 45.92 -14.78 -28.67
CA ALA A 6 45.24 -15.65 -27.71
C ALA A 6 44.89 -14.90 -26.40
N ALA A 7 45.79 -14.04 -25.91
CA ALA A 7 45.55 -13.23 -24.72
C ALA A 7 44.50 -12.12 -24.95
N VAL A 8 44.54 -11.44 -26.10
CA VAL A 8 43.54 -10.41 -26.48
C VAL A 8 42.14 -11.01 -26.65
N ARG A 9 42.03 -12.23 -27.19
CA ARG A 9 40.74 -12.92 -27.38
C ARG A 9 40.15 -13.42 -26.06
N ARG A 10 40.96 -13.59 -25.01
CA ARG A 10 40.53 -13.98 -23.65
C ARG A 10 40.13 -12.78 -22.78
N CYS A 11 40.75 -11.61 -22.99
CA CYS A 11 40.36 -10.37 -22.31
C CYS A 11 38.99 -9.86 -22.77
N ARG A 12 38.69 -9.88 -24.09
CA ARG A 12 37.41 -9.39 -24.64
C ARG A 12 36.14 -10.01 -24.02
N PRO A 13 36.01 -11.33 -23.84
CA PRO A 13 34.82 -11.92 -23.24
C PRO A 13 34.72 -11.63 -21.74
N GLN A 14 35.84 -11.47 -21.03
CA GLN A 14 35.83 -11.13 -19.60
C GLN A 14 35.41 -9.67 -19.36
N PHE A 15 35.89 -8.73 -20.19
CA PHE A 15 35.45 -7.34 -20.15
C PHE A 15 33.97 -7.20 -20.55
N LEU A 16 33.52 -7.94 -21.58
CA LEU A 16 32.10 -7.98 -21.96
C LEU A 16 31.22 -8.58 -20.85
N ALA A 17 31.66 -9.66 -20.20
CA ALA A 17 30.94 -10.26 -19.09
C ALA A 17 30.84 -9.31 -17.90
N GLY A 18 31.93 -8.62 -17.54
CA GLY A 18 31.94 -7.60 -16.50
C GLY A 18 31.03 -6.40 -16.82
N TRP A 19 31.01 -5.96 -18.08
CA TRP A 19 30.14 -4.89 -18.54
C TRP A 19 28.66 -5.30 -18.50
N LEU A 20 28.32 -6.50 -18.96
CA LEU A 20 26.95 -7.03 -18.89
C LEU A 20 26.47 -7.22 -17.45
N LEU A 21 27.35 -7.69 -16.55
CA LEU A 21 27.06 -7.78 -15.11
C LEU A 21 26.80 -6.40 -14.51
N SER A 22 27.60 -5.41 -14.86
CA SER A 22 27.45 -4.03 -14.37
C SER A 22 26.18 -3.38 -14.91
N CYS A 23 25.85 -3.58 -16.19
CA CYS A 23 24.58 -3.14 -16.77
C CYS A 23 23.37 -3.84 -16.13
N GLY A 24 23.44 -5.15 -15.88
CA GLY A 24 22.39 -5.90 -15.19
C GLY A 24 22.18 -5.40 -13.75
N LEU A 25 23.26 -5.14 -13.02
CA LEU A 25 23.20 -4.58 -11.67
C LEU A 25 22.61 -3.16 -11.67
N PHE A 26 23.01 -2.32 -12.64
CA PHE A 26 22.46 -0.98 -12.79
C PHE A 26 20.96 -0.99 -13.10
N LEU A 27 20.51 -1.89 -13.98
CA LEU A 27 19.08 -2.07 -14.27
C LEU A 27 18.29 -2.54 -13.05
N LEU A 28 18.85 -3.42 -12.21
CA LEU A 28 18.21 -3.85 -10.96
C LEU A 28 18.10 -2.70 -9.94
N LEU A 29 19.08 -1.79 -9.90
CA LEU A 29 19.08 -0.63 -9.00
C LEU A 29 18.11 0.47 -9.45
N VAL A 30 17.89 0.61 -10.76
CA VAL A 30 17.02 1.64 -11.35
C VAL A 30 15.60 1.12 -11.62
N ALA A 31 15.39 -0.20 -11.58
CA ALA A 31 14.06 -0.78 -11.74
C ALA A 31 13.11 -0.16 -10.69
N PRO A 32 11.96 0.40 -11.12
CA PRO A 32 10.98 0.93 -10.19
C PRO A 32 10.60 -0.21 -9.25
N GLN A 33 10.91 -0.04 -7.97
CA GLN A 33 10.53 -1.02 -6.97
C GLN A 33 9.01 -1.15 -7.05
N ALA A 34 8.51 -2.38 -7.07
CA ALA A 34 7.08 -2.66 -6.96
C ALA A 34 6.61 -2.23 -5.57
N GLN A 35 6.42 -0.92 -5.39
CA GLN A 35 5.91 -0.34 -4.17
C GLN A 35 4.40 -0.58 -4.19
N ALA A 36 3.92 -1.35 -3.21
CA ALA A 36 2.51 -1.36 -2.89
C ALA A 36 2.14 0.09 -2.50
N ALA A 37 1.29 0.73 -3.30
CA ALA A 37 0.78 2.06 -2.99
C ALA A 37 -0.20 1.95 -1.82
N THR A 38 0.33 1.82 -0.60
CA THR A 38 -0.46 1.75 0.62
C THR A 38 -1.19 3.08 0.79
N ARG A 39 -2.50 3.00 1.02
CA ARG A 39 -3.37 4.14 1.31
C ARG A 39 -3.96 3.92 2.69
N GLN A 40 -3.81 4.92 3.55
CA GLN A 40 -4.23 4.78 4.94
C GLN A 40 -5.65 5.30 5.13
N VAL A 41 -6.52 4.43 5.65
CA VAL A 41 -7.87 4.79 6.10
C VAL A 41 -7.75 5.80 7.26
N GLY A 42 -8.55 6.86 7.20
CA GLY A 42 -8.46 8.02 8.06
C GLY A 42 -7.62 9.12 7.42
N ILE A 43 -6.40 8.85 6.98
CA ILE A 43 -5.49 9.91 6.46
C ILE A 43 -5.75 10.20 4.98
N ASP A 44 -5.52 9.21 4.13
CA ASP A 44 -5.71 9.32 2.68
C ASP A 44 -7.17 9.11 2.27
N ILE A 45 -7.89 8.31 3.05
CA ILE A 45 -9.28 7.90 2.79
C ILE A 45 -10.14 8.40 3.93
N PRO A 46 -11.08 9.33 3.72
CA PRO A 46 -11.93 9.81 4.79
C PRO A 46 -12.75 8.67 5.39
N VAL A 47 -12.97 8.74 6.70
CA VAL A 47 -13.77 7.77 7.44
C VAL A 47 -15.02 8.46 7.92
N GLN A 48 -16.15 7.90 7.54
CA GLN A 48 -17.45 8.19 8.12
C GLN A 48 -17.71 7.22 9.26
N TRP A 49 -18.32 7.69 10.34
CA TRP A 49 -18.57 6.86 11.51
C TRP A 49 -19.90 7.18 12.19
N TYR A 50 -20.42 6.17 12.89
CA TYR A 50 -21.60 6.24 13.72
C TYR A 50 -21.37 5.54 15.07
N ALA A 51 -21.81 6.16 16.16
CA ALA A 51 -21.74 5.61 17.50
C ALA A 51 -23.08 4.93 17.83
N ASP A 52 -23.09 3.60 17.90
CA ASP A 52 -24.27 2.87 18.36
C ASP A 52 -24.19 2.61 19.88
N ASP A 53 -24.92 3.42 20.63
CA ASP A 53 -25.09 3.29 22.08
C ASP A 53 -25.95 2.08 22.47
N SER A 54 -26.81 1.60 21.58
CA SER A 54 -27.77 0.51 21.86
C SER A 54 -27.19 -0.88 21.60
N GLY A 55 -26.17 -0.98 20.75
CA GLY A 55 -25.63 -2.24 20.24
C GLY A 55 -26.61 -3.01 19.34
N GLN A 56 -27.70 -2.39 18.89
CA GLN A 56 -28.75 -3.00 18.07
C GLN A 56 -28.66 -2.61 16.59
N MET A 57 -27.67 -1.80 16.21
CA MET A 57 -27.44 -1.44 14.82
C MET A 57 -27.08 -2.69 13.99
N THR A 58 -27.59 -2.73 12.77
CA THR A 58 -27.33 -3.80 11.79
C THR A 58 -26.64 -3.22 10.56
N LEU A 59 -25.92 -4.05 9.80
CA LEU A 59 -25.23 -3.62 8.58
C LEU A 59 -26.17 -2.92 7.58
N ASP A 60 -27.34 -3.49 7.29
CA ASP A 60 -28.27 -2.92 6.30
C ASP A 60 -28.80 -1.55 6.74
N ARG A 61 -29.18 -1.43 8.02
CA ARG A 61 -29.60 -0.15 8.60
C ARG A 61 -28.48 0.88 8.56
N PHE A 62 -27.25 0.50 8.91
CA PHE A 62 -26.09 1.38 8.85
C PHE A 62 -25.78 1.83 7.41
N ALA A 63 -25.82 0.90 6.45
CA ALA A 63 -25.59 1.19 5.04
C ALA A 63 -26.65 2.15 4.46
N ALA A 64 -27.89 2.08 4.97
CA ALA A 64 -28.99 2.97 4.59
C ALA A 64 -28.97 4.34 5.29
N LEU A 65 -28.07 4.57 6.26
CA LEU A 65 -28.01 5.86 6.94
C LEU A 65 -27.63 6.98 5.97
N PRO A 66 -28.34 8.12 6.02
CA PRO A 66 -27.99 9.27 5.23
C PRO A 66 -26.66 9.86 5.74
N ALA A 67 -25.89 10.47 4.82
CA ALA A 67 -24.52 10.90 5.10
C ALA A 67 -24.42 12.00 6.17
N ASP A 68 -25.48 12.78 6.37
CA ASP A 68 -25.59 13.83 7.39
C ASP A 68 -25.69 13.29 8.83
N GLN A 69 -26.09 12.02 8.99
CA GLN A 69 -26.08 11.33 10.28
C GLN A 69 -24.72 10.72 10.63
N LEU A 70 -23.76 10.78 9.71
CA LEU A 70 -22.42 10.24 9.92
C LEU A 70 -21.42 11.37 10.15
N ALA A 71 -20.63 11.23 11.21
CA ALA A 71 -19.50 12.11 11.41
C ALA A 71 -18.36 11.70 10.48
N THR A 72 -17.67 12.66 9.88
CA THR A 72 -16.56 12.42 8.95
C THR A 72 -15.24 12.88 9.56
N THR A 73 -14.18 12.07 9.44
CA THR A 73 -12.83 12.43 9.85
C THR A 73 -11.81 12.15 8.74
N ARG A 74 -10.75 12.96 8.71
CA ARG A 74 -9.53 12.77 7.90
C ARG A 74 -8.30 12.46 8.78
N GLN A 75 -8.54 11.79 9.88
CA GLN A 75 -7.52 11.31 10.81
C GLN A 75 -7.81 9.85 11.15
N ILE A 76 -6.80 9.15 11.68
CA ILE A 76 -7.00 7.80 12.23
C ILE A 76 -8.03 7.91 13.36
N PRO A 77 -9.20 7.28 13.24
CA PRO A 77 -10.22 7.39 14.26
C PRO A 77 -9.75 6.71 15.55
N SER A 78 -9.79 7.45 16.65
CA SER A 78 -9.55 6.94 18.00
C SER A 78 -10.73 7.34 18.88
N PHE A 79 -11.49 6.35 19.35
CA PHE A 79 -12.73 6.57 20.10
C PHE A 79 -12.59 6.30 21.61
N GLY A 80 -11.39 5.97 22.07
CA GLY A 80 -11.14 5.57 23.45
C GLY A 80 -11.87 4.28 23.87
N TYR A 81 -11.81 3.98 25.17
CA TYR A 81 -12.55 2.84 25.74
C TYR A 81 -14.00 3.23 25.98
N SER A 82 -14.92 2.52 25.36
CA SER A 82 -16.36 2.70 25.55
C SER A 82 -17.11 1.38 25.37
N ARG A 83 -18.36 1.33 25.80
CA ARG A 83 -19.26 0.19 25.52
C ARG A 83 -20.01 0.31 24.19
N LYS A 84 -19.81 1.41 23.45
CA LYS A 84 -20.50 1.67 22.20
C LYS A 84 -19.96 0.77 21.10
N THR A 85 -20.83 0.38 20.18
CA THR A 85 -20.41 -0.24 18.92
C THR A 85 -20.14 0.85 17.90
N TRP A 86 -18.92 0.90 17.39
CA TRP A 86 -18.52 1.88 16.38
C TRP A 86 -18.65 1.29 14.99
N TRP A 87 -19.47 1.95 14.16
CA TRP A 87 -19.65 1.58 12.76
C TRP A 87 -18.85 2.53 11.88
N LEU A 88 -18.10 1.99 10.93
CA LEU A 88 -17.21 2.74 10.05
C LEU A 88 -17.59 2.51 8.59
N ARG A 89 -17.54 3.58 7.79
CA ARG A 89 -17.72 3.56 6.34
C ARG A 89 -16.62 4.39 5.68
N SER A 90 -16.02 3.82 4.64
CA SER A 90 -15.12 4.54 3.75
C SER A 90 -15.45 4.15 2.32
N GLU A 91 -15.43 5.12 1.43
CA GLU A 91 -15.65 4.91 0.00
C GLU A 91 -14.31 5.00 -0.71
N LEU A 92 -14.00 3.98 -1.51
CA LEU A 92 -12.78 3.91 -2.29
C LEU A 92 -13.11 4.11 -3.78
N PRO A 93 -12.48 5.07 -4.48
CA PRO A 93 -12.59 5.18 -5.92
C PRO A 93 -12.17 3.88 -6.61
N GLY A 94 -13.00 3.38 -7.54
CA GLY A 94 -12.69 2.16 -8.30
C GLY A 94 -11.37 2.25 -9.08
N THR A 95 -10.97 3.46 -9.46
CA THR A 95 -9.69 3.74 -10.15
C THR A 95 -8.46 3.38 -9.31
N TRP A 96 -8.58 3.28 -7.98
CA TRP A 96 -7.45 2.93 -7.11
C TRP A 96 -7.07 1.44 -7.16
N PHE A 97 -7.99 0.59 -7.60
CA PHE A 97 -7.72 -0.83 -7.80
C PHE A 97 -6.97 -1.04 -9.12
N ALA A 98 -7.27 -0.24 -10.16
CA ALA A 98 -6.59 -0.30 -11.46
C ALA A 98 -6.54 -1.72 -12.08
N GLY A 99 -7.53 -2.57 -11.79
CA GLY A 99 -7.57 -3.97 -12.22
C GLY A 99 -6.75 -4.94 -11.37
N GLU A 100 -6.00 -4.43 -10.39
CA GLU A 100 -5.15 -5.22 -9.50
C GLU A 100 -5.88 -5.59 -8.19
N PRO A 101 -5.64 -6.80 -7.64
CA PRO A 101 -6.15 -7.16 -6.33
C PRO A 101 -5.49 -6.30 -5.24
N ARG A 102 -6.29 -5.90 -4.25
CA ARG A 102 -5.87 -5.12 -3.08
C ARG A 102 -6.44 -5.74 -1.82
N TRP A 103 -5.72 -5.56 -0.72
CA TRP A 103 -6.15 -6.04 0.60
C TRP A 103 -6.44 -4.87 1.52
N LEU A 104 -7.50 -4.97 2.31
CA LEU A 104 -7.69 -4.12 3.48
C LEU A 104 -6.92 -4.74 4.63
N GLN A 105 -5.89 -4.05 5.09
CA GLN A 105 -5.14 -4.45 6.28
C GLN A 105 -5.68 -3.71 7.50
N LEU A 106 -6.14 -4.48 8.49
CA LEU A 106 -6.50 -3.98 9.81
C LEU A 106 -5.47 -4.46 10.81
N GLY A 107 -4.99 -3.57 11.67
CA GLY A 107 -4.01 -3.91 12.68
C GLY A 107 -3.79 -2.75 13.65
N PRO A 108 -3.19 -3.01 14.81
CA PRO A 108 -2.78 -1.96 15.71
C PRO A 108 -1.78 -1.05 15.00
N LEU A 109 -2.00 0.26 15.07
CA LEU A 109 -0.92 1.19 14.85
C LEU A 109 -0.06 1.16 16.09
N LEU A 110 1.06 0.44 16.01
CA LEU A 110 2.15 0.67 16.94
C LEU A 110 2.66 2.07 16.64
N SER A 111 2.18 3.07 17.38
CA SER A 111 2.91 4.33 17.51
C SER A 111 4.28 3.95 18.07
N THR A 112 5.30 3.91 17.23
CA THR A 112 6.68 3.96 17.71
C THR A 112 6.81 5.35 18.33
N ILE A 113 6.74 5.39 19.66
CA ILE A 113 7.08 6.57 20.48
C ILE A 113 8.60 6.65 20.53
#